data_AF-A0A2S7Y450-F1
#
_entry.id   AF-A0A2S7Y450-F1
#
_cell.length_a   1.000
_cell.length_b   1.000
_cell.length_c   1.000
_cell.angle_alpha   90.00
_cell.angle_beta   90.00
_cell.angle_gamma   90.00
#
_symmetry.space_group_name_H-M   'P 1'
#
loop_
_entity.id
_entity.type
_entity.pdbx_description
1 polymer ?
#
loop_
_entity_poly.entity_id
_entity_poly.type
_entity_poly.pdbx_seq_one_letter_code
_entity_poly.pdbx_strand_id
1 'polypeptide(L)'
;MATSRQLADQYGRVVPSIAFVHIPIHAAAVLKKQGPGGHVDLQRHPSINDDKINGQSHGWPRNANANNTTRTGDRGGYTRRDVPFMQALVATPCLIGLFYGHDHGNTWCYRWTDKLDGLDVDAGVAGAGLHLCYGQHTDYGGYGYWVRGERQIVATRKGLRNGTLDTHTMLETGEVVGKVTLNSTFNDDVYDTVPNVKTFMPLSAGKELTSLAVTLRPALAVLALLLLL
;
A
#
# COMPACT_ATOMS: atom_id res chain seq x y z
N MET A 1 -1.79 14.44 -28.27
CA MET A 1 -1.03 13.33 -27.65
C MET A 1 -1.50 12.02 -28.27
N ALA A 2 -0.59 11.10 -28.58
CA ALA A 2 -0.97 9.77 -29.05
C ALA A 2 -1.46 8.90 -27.88
N THR A 3 -2.54 8.17 -28.08
CA THR A 3 -3.05 7.15 -27.15
C THR A 3 -2.18 5.89 -27.19
N SER A 4 -2.29 5.02 -26.18
CA SER A 4 -1.57 3.73 -26.15
C SER A 4 -1.83 2.89 -27.40
N ARG A 5 -3.08 2.85 -27.90
CA ARG A 5 -3.44 2.17 -29.15
C ARG A 5 -2.71 2.76 -30.35
N GLN A 6 -2.67 4.09 -30.49
CA GLN A 6 -1.97 4.75 -31.60
C GLN A 6 -0.46 4.45 -31.58
N LEU A 7 0.17 4.38 -30.40
CA LEU A 7 1.57 3.97 -30.27
C LEU A 7 1.76 2.49 -30.64
N ALA A 8 0.83 1.62 -30.26
CA ALA A 8 0.89 0.21 -30.63
C ALA A 8 0.74 0.00 -32.15
N ASP A 9 -0.20 0.71 -32.78
CA ASP A 9 -0.42 0.67 -34.22
C ASP A 9 0.81 1.18 -34.99
N GLN A 10 1.47 2.24 -34.49
CA GLN A 10 2.64 2.82 -35.14
C GLN A 10 3.91 1.97 -34.98
N TYR A 11 4.13 1.35 -33.82
CA TYR A 11 5.39 0.69 -33.48
C TYR A 11 5.30 -0.84 -33.38
N GLY A 12 4.13 -1.42 -33.64
CA GLY A 12 3.89 -2.87 -33.61
C GLY A 12 4.03 -3.51 -32.23
N ARG A 13 3.97 -2.72 -31.15
CA ARG A 13 4.11 -3.20 -29.76
C ARG A 13 3.37 -2.30 -28.78
N VAL A 14 2.74 -2.92 -27.78
CA VAL A 14 2.14 -2.18 -26.66
C VAL A 14 3.26 -1.64 -25.77
N VAL A 15 3.13 -0.38 -25.35
CA VAL A 15 4.06 0.26 -24.41
C VAL A 15 3.68 -0.18 -22.99
N PRO A 16 4.61 -0.75 -22.19
CA PRO A 16 4.33 -1.06 -20.79
C PRO A 16 3.93 0.21 -20.02
N SER A 17 2.96 0.07 -19.12
CA SER A 17 2.40 1.20 -18.38
C SER A 17 2.23 0.92 -16.89
N ILE A 18 2.14 1.99 -16.12
CA ILE A 18 1.71 2.01 -14.73
C ILE A 18 0.60 3.05 -14.60
N ALA A 19 -0.30 2.86 -13.64
CA ALA A 19 -1.40 3.77 -13.37
C ALA A 19 -1.33 4.29 -11.93
N PHE A 20 -1.83 5.51 -11.71
CA PHE A 20 -1.92 6.13 -10.40
C PHE A 20 -3.36 6.57 -10.13
N VAL A 21 -3.88 6.25 -8.95
CA VAL A 21 -5.15 6.78 -8.44
C VAL A 21 -4.97 7.22 -6.98
N HIS A 22 -5.74 8.18 -6.51
CA HIS A 22 -5.61 8.60 -5.11
C HIS A 22 -6.15 7.54 -4.15
N ILE A 23 -7.39 7.09 -4.37
CA ILE A 23 -8.12 6.13 -3.51
C ILE A 23 -7.97 4.72 -4.08
N PRO A 24 -7.62 3.71 -3.27
CA PRO A 24 -7.52 2.33 -3.74
C PRO A 24 -8.86 1.82 -4.30
N ILE A 25 -8.79 0.97 -5.32
CA ILE A 25 -9.96 0.24 -5.82
C ILE A 25 -10.48 -0.75 -4.76
N HIS A 26 -11.77 -1.10 -4.82
CA HIS A 26 -12.34 -1.99 -3.81
C HIS A 26 -11.68 -3.37 -3.72
N ALA A 27 -11.06 -3.85 -4.80
CA ALA A 27 -10.27 -5.08 -4.79
C ALA A 27 -9.22 -5.10 -3.65
N ALA A 28 -8.55 -3.98 -3.35
CA ALA A 28 -7.59 -3.90 -2.25
C ALA A 28 -8.22 -4.18 -0.87
N ALA A 29 -9.46 -3.73 -0.65
CA ALA A 29 -10.20 -3.98 0.59
C ALA A 29 -10.59 -5.46 0.75
N VAL A 30 -10.87 -6.13 -0.37
CA VAL A 30 -11.20 -7.56 -0.42
C VAL A 30 -9.93 -8.38 -0.19
N LEU A 31 -8.86 -8.07 -0.92
CA LEU A 31 -7.53 -8.67 -0.82
C LEU A 31 -6.83 -8.42 0.50
N LYS A 32 -7.28 -7.48 1.33
CA LYS A 32 -6.78 -7.35 2.70
C LYS A 32 -7.30 -8.47 3.62
N LYS A 33 -8.41 -9.15 3.28
CA LYS A 33 -9.20 -9.94 4.23
C LYS A 33 -9.28 -11.45 3.98
N GLN A 34 -9.01 -11.98 2.79
CA GLN A 34 -9.30 -13.41 2.50
C GLN A 34 -8.05 -14.29 2.73
N GLY A 35 -8.03 -15.45 3.41
CA GLY A 35 -6.78 -16.21 3.74
C GLY A 35 -5.84 -16.63 2.57
N PRO A 36 -4.73 -17.38 2.78
CA PRO A 36 -3.57 -17.44 1.86
C PRO A 36 -3.94 -17.73 0.40
N GLY A 37 -3.54 -16.84 -0.53
CA GLY A 37 -4.12 -16.74 -1.88
C GLY A 37 -5.13 -15.58 -2.04
N GLY A 38 -5.52 -14.89 -0.97
CA GLY A 38 -6.42 -13.73 -0.97
C GLY A 38 -6.25 -12.69 0.16
N HIS A 39 -5.15 -12.69 0.94
CA HIS A 39 -4.93 -11.76 2.09
C HIS A 39 -3.49 -11.29 2.11
N VAL A 40 -3.34 -10.07 2.62
CA VAL A 40 -2.05 -9.48 2.95
C VAL A 40 -1.38 -10.24 4.10
N ASP A 41 -0.45 -11.11 3.72
CA ASP A 41 0.59 -11.71 4.56
C ASP A 41 1.86 -10.84 4.51
N LEU A 42 2.34 -10.33 5.66
CA LEU A 42 3.49 -9.41 5.73
C LEU A 42 4.84 -10.06 5.41
N GLN A 43 4.94 -11.39 5.34
CA GLN A 43 6.12 -12.07 4.82
C GLN A 43 6.13 -12.16 3.30
N ARG A 44 4.98 -11.99 2.64
CA ARG A 44 4.83 -12.03 1.16
C ARG A 44 4.57 -10.64 0.58
N HIS A 45 3.97 -9.78 1.37
CA HIS A 45 3.54 -8.42 1.05
C HIS A 45 4.14 -7.49 2.10
N PRO A 46 5.48 -7.31 2.11
CA PRO A 46 6.17 -6.57 3.16
C PRO A 46 5.67 -5.12 3.20
N SER A 47 5.86 -4.47 4.36
CA SER A 47 5.42 -3.11 4.74
C SER A 47 4.19 -3.09 5.67
N ILE A 48 3.55 -1.94 5.86
CA ILE A 48 2.57 -1.71 6.93
C ILE A 48 1.16 -2.08 6.45
N ASN A 49 0.35 -2.73 7.28
CA ASN A 49 -1.06 -3.08 7.00
C ASN A 49 -2.01 -2.67 8.16
N ASP A 50 -1.90 -1.44 8.64
CA ASP A 50 -2.45 -0.99 9.93
C ASP A 50 -3.61 0.01 9.81
N ASP A 51 -4.17 0.17 8.60
CA ASP A 51 -5.25 1.14 8.37
C ASP A 51 -6.49 0.53 7.73
N LYS A 52 -7.66 1.08 8.05
CA LYS A 52 -8.92 0.65 7.45
C LYS A 52 -8.98 1.15 6.00
N ILE A 53 -9.19 0.23 5.07
CA ILE A 53 -9.34 0.57 3.66
C ILE A 53 -10.73 1.15 3.40
N ASN A 54 -10.78 2.42 2.98
CA ASN A 54 -11.99 3.05 2.45
C ASN A 54 -11.84 3.23 0.94
N GLY A 55 -11.90 2.12 0.21
CA GLY A 55 -11.70 2.12 -1.24
C GLY A 55 -12.76 2.90 -2.02
N GLN A 56 -12.50 3.08 -3.31
CA GLN A 56 -13.41 3.74 -4.23
C GLN A 56 -14.82 3.14 -4.12
N SER A 57 -15.84 3.99 -4.29
CA SER A 57 -17.26 3.61 -4.18
C SER A 57 -17.76 3.23 -2.79
N HIS A 58 -16.95 3.38 -1.73
CA HIS A 58 -17.40 3.31 -0.34
C HIS A 58 -17.99 4.65 0.14
N GLY A 59 -18.96 4.62 1.05
CA GLY A 59 -19.54 5.84 1.65
C GLY A 59 -20.59 6.57 0.80
N TRP A 60 -20.98 6.01 -0.34
CA TRP A 60 -22.05 6.56 -1.19
C TRP A 60 -23.41 5.95 -0.80
N PRO A 61 -24.50 6.74 -0.69
CA PRO A 61 -25.82 6.19 -0.45
C PRO A 61 -26.21 5.21 -1.57
N ARG A 62 -26.84 4.08 -1.22
CA ARG A 62 -27.17 3.00 -2.16
C ARG A 62 -28.03 3.49 -3.34
N ASN A 63 -28.87 4.50 -3.12
CA ASN A 63 -29.83 5.03 -4.09
C ASN A 63 -29.53 6.48 -4.56
N ALA A 64 -28.30 6.98 -4.38
CA ALA A 64 -27.94 8.31 -4.84
C ALA A 64 -27.80 8.35 -6.38
N ASN A 65 -28.79 8.89 -7.10
CA ASN A 65 -28.55 9.40 -8.44
C ASN A 65 -27.63 10.63 -8.34
N ALA A 66 -26.74 10.84 -9.33
CA ALA A 66 -25.77 11.94 -9.33
C ALA A 66 -26.40 13.35 -9.12
N ASN A 67 -27.71 13.46 -9.36
CA ASN A 67 -28.49 14.69 -9.25
C ASN A 67 -29.23 14.86 -7.90
N ASN A 68 -29.18 13.88 -6.98
CA ASN A 68 -29.84 13.98 -5.68
C ASN A 68 -28.77 13.98 -4.57
N THR A 69 -28.28 15.17 -4.25
CA THR A 69 -27.28 15.45 -3.21
C THR A 69 -27.87 15.50 -1.81
N THR A 70 -29.06 14.95 -1.59
CA THR A 70 -29.57 14.81 -0.22
C THR A 70 -28.74 13.76 0.50
N ARG A 71 -27.81 14.25 1.34
CA ARG A 71 -27.10 13.49 2.37
C ARG A 71 -28.16 12.88 3.29
N THR A 72 -28.70 11.74 2.91
CA THR A 72 -29.33 10.83 3.86
C THR A 72 -28.22 10.38 4.82
N GLY A 73 -28.51 10.27 6.11
CA GLY A 73 -27.54 9.83 7.12
C GLY A 73 -27.03 8.38 6.93
N ASP A 74 -27.40 7.73 5.82
CA ASP A 74 -26.86 6.46 5.37
C ASP A 74 -25.42 6.65 4.91
N ARG A 75 -24.46 6.37 5.81
CA ARG A 75 -23.06 6.16 5.42
C ARG A 75 -23.00 4.83 4.66
N GLY A 76 -23.43 4.86 3.41
CA GLY A 76 -23.61 3.65 2.61
C GLY A 76 -22.33 2.82 2.49
N GLY A 77 -22.50 1.51 2.30
CA GLY A 77 -21.41 0.57 2.10
C GLY A 77 -20.77 0.67 0.71
N TYR A 78 -20.12 -0.40 0.27
CA TYR A 78 -19.58 -0.50 -1.09
C TYR A 78 -20.70 -0.47 -2.14
N THR A 79 -20.62 0.48 -3.08
CA THR A 79 -21.68 0.71 -4.09
C THR A 79 -21.37 0.14 -5.48
N ARG A 80 -20.23 -0.53 -5.68
CA ARG A 80 -19.83 -1.15 -6.97
C ARG A 80 -19.62 -0.19 -8.14
N ARG A 81 -19.60 1.12 -7.91
CA ARG A 81 -19.43 2.14 -8.97
C ARG A 81 -18.05 2.12 -9.63
N ASP A 82 -17.06 1.52 -8.98
CA ASP A 82 -15.69 1.34 -9.47
C ASP A 82 -15.51 0.03 -10.25
N VAL A 83 -16.54 -0.82 -10.38
CA VAL A 83 -16.46 -2.08 -11.15
C VAL A 83 -16.06 -1.81 -12.61
N PRO A 84 -16.69 -0.88 -13.36
CA PRO A 84 -16.26 -0.60 -14.73
C PRO A 84 -14.81 -0.11 -14.81
N PHE A 85 -14.35 0.63 -13.80
CA PHE A 85 -12.97 1.10 -13.73
C PHE A 85 -12.00 -0.06 -13.48
N MET A 86 -12.32 -0.97 -12.55
CA MET A 86 -11.53 -2.18 -12.31
C MET A 86 -11.49 -3.10 -13.54
N GLN A 87 -12.61 -3.25 -14.25
CA GLN A 87 -12.66 -3.98 -15.53
C GLN A 87 -11.73 -3.35 -16.58
N ALA A 88 -11.73 -2.02 -16.68
CA ALA A 88 -10.82 -1.31 -17.59
C ALA A 88 -9.35 -1.51 -17.22
N LEU A 89 -9.02 -1.48 -15.92
CA LEU A 89 -7.66 -1.72 -15.43
C LEU A 89 -7.16 -3.12 -15.81
N VAL A 90 -7.92 -4.17 -15.47
CA VAL A 90 -7.51 -5.56 -15.78
C VAL A 90 -7.48 -5.85 -17.28
N ALA A 91 -8.30 -5.16 -18.07
CA ALA A 91 -8.32 -5.30 -19.53
C ALA A 91 -7.20 -4.50 -20.24
N THR A 92 -6.47 -3.63 -19.53
CA THR A 92 -5.44 -2.78 -20.15
C THR A 92 -4.18 -3.60 -20.44
N PRO A 93 -3.78 -3.80 -21.71
CA PRO A 93 -2.62 -4.61 -22.04
C PRO A 93 -1.33 -3.97 -21.51
N CYS A 94 -0.44 -4.81 -20.98
CA CYS A 94 0.86 -4.40 -20.43
C CYS A 94 0.79 -3.35 -19.31
N LEU A 95 -0.34 -3.25 -18.59
CA LEU A 95 -0.40 -2.52 -17.32
C LEU A 95 0.27 -3.37 -16.24
N ILE A 96 1.45 -2.93 -15.76
CA ILE A 96 2.25 -3.68 -14.78
C ILE A 96 1.66 -3.52 -13.38
N GLY A 97 1.25 -2.30 -13.02
CA GLY A 97 0.73 -2.04 -11.69
C GLY A 97 -0.10 -0.78 -11.58
N LEU A 98 -0.98 -0.79 -10.57
CA LEU A 98 -1.77 0.32 -10.10
C LEU A 98 -1.21 0.77 -8.74
N PHE A 99 -0.83 2.04 -8.66
CA PHE A 99 -0.30 2.68 -7.46
C PHE A 99 -1.31 3.65 -6.87
N TYR A 100 -1.46 3.66 -5.55
CA TYR A 100 -2.45 4.51 -4.88
C TYR A 100 -2.07 4.89 -3.45
N GLY A 101 -2.74 5.89 -2.87
CA GLY A 101 -2.49 6.37 -1.51
C GLY A 101 -3.72 6.23 -0.62
N HIS A 102 -4.14 7.35 -0.02
CA HIS A 102 -5.37 7.54 0.76
C HIS A 102 -5.42 6.88 2.16
N ASP A 103 -5.05 5.61 2.27
CA ASP A 103 -5.00 4.90 3.56
C ASP A 103 -3.58 4.95 4.12
N HIS A 104 -3.32 5.87 5.05
CA HIS A 104 -1.96 6.29 5.43
C HIS A 104 -1.18 5.22 6.20
N GLY A 105 -1.87 4.23 6.78
CA GLY A 105 -1.23 3.10 7.45
C GLY A 105 -1.18 1.81 6.63
N ASN A 106 -1.47 1.85 5.32
CA ASN A 106 -1.23 0.71 4.45
C ASN A 106 -0.15 1.08 3.43
N THR A 107 0.89 0.25 3.32
CA THR A 107 2.05 0.52 2.47
C THR A 107 2.54 -0.74 1.74
N TRP A 108 1.81 -1.84 1.79
CA TRP A 108 2.11 -3.09 1.08
C TRP A 108 1.80 -3.03 -0.43
N CYS A 109 2.22 -4.06 -1.15
CA CYS A 109 1.78 -4.38 -2.51
C CYS A 109 1.09 -5.75 -2.51
N TYR A 110 0.24 -6.05 -3.50
CA TYR A 110 -0.41 -7.35 -3.71
C TYR A 110 -0.59 -7.60 -5.20
N ARG A 111 -0.37 -8.83 -5.70
CA ARG A 111 -0.67 -9.17 -7.10
C ARG A 111 -2.07 -9.79 -7.20
N TRP A 112 -2.99 -9.09 -7.84
CA TRP A 112 -4.34 -9.57 -8.09
C TRP A 112 -4.37 -10.45 -9.33
N THR A 113 -4.64 -11.76 -9.15
CA THR A 113 -4.56 -12.78 -10.22
C THR A 113 -5.87 -13.45 -10.56
N ASP A 114 -6.87 -13.41 -9.69
CA ASP A 114 -8.08 -14.24 -9.82
C ASP A 114 -9.35 -13.44 -9.56
N LYS A 115 -10.51 -14.04 -9.84
CA LYS A 115 -11.80 -13.49 -9.42
C LYS A 115 -11.85 -13.42 -7.89
N LEU A 116 -12.27 -12.28 -7.37
CA LEU A 116 -12.44 -12.08 -5.93
C LEU A 116 -13.90 -12.28 -5.50
N ASP A 117 -14.12 -12.98 -4.40
CA ASP A 117 -15.48 -13.18 -3.88
C ASP A 117 -16.16 -11.84 -3.59
N GLY A 118 -17.41 -11.71 -4.06
CA GLY A 118 -18.19 -10.47 -3.94
C GLY A 118 -17.85 -9.40 -4.97
N LEU A 119 -16.85 -9.61 -5.83
CA LEU A 119 -16.48 -8.68 -6.89
C LEU A 119 -16.60 -9.35 -8.28
N ASP A 120 -17.36 -8.74 -9.18
CA ASP A 120 -17.54 -9.27 -10.54
C ASP A 120 -16.48 -8.74 -11.50
N VAL A 121 -15.22 -8.96 -11.13
CA VAL A 121 -14.04 -8.64 -11.92
C VAL A 121 -13.04 -9.78 -11.75
N ASP A 122 -12.55 -10.29 -12.86
CA ASP A 122 -11.56 -11.37 -12.90
C ASP A 122 -10.24 -10.79 -13.44
N ALA A 123 -9.19 -10.79 -12.62
CA ALA A 123 -7.87 -10.34 -13.05
C ALA A 123 -7.06 -11.42 -13.78
N GLY A 124 -7.52 -12.68 -13.76
CA GLY A 124 -6.87 -13.80 -14.44
C GLY A 124 -6.96 -13.71 -15.95
N VAL A 125 -7.97 -13.02 -16.47
CA VAL A 125 -8.13 -12.75 -17.92
C VAL A 125 -6.99 -11.89 -18.48
N ALA A 126 -6.25 -11.18 -17.62
CA ALA A 126 -5.10 -10.35 -18.00
C ALA A 126 -3.79 -11.16 -18.16
N GLY A 127 -3.82 -12.47 -17.90
CA GLY A 127 -2.65 -13.35 -17.95
C GLY A 127 -1.71 -13.17 -16.75
N ALA A 128 -0.99 -12.06 -16.68
CA ALA A 128 0.03 -11.80 -15.65
C ALA A 128 -0.54 -11.28 -14.31
N GLY A 129 -1.84 -11.00 -14.23
CA GLY A 129 -2.45 -10.31 -13.08
C GLY A 129 -2.04 -8.83 -13.01
N LEU A 130 -2.60 -8.12 -12.03
CA LEU A 130 -2.35 -6.69 -11.81
C LEU A 130 -1.75 -6.45 -10.42
N HIS A 131 -0.59 -5.80 -10.34
CA HIS A 131 0.05 -5.46 -9.07
C HIS A 131 -0.59 -4.20 -8.49
N LEU A 132 -1.08 -4.28 -7.26
CA LEU A 132 -1.75 -3.21 -6.53
C LEU A 132 -0.82 -2.76 -5.41
N CYS A 133 -0.38 -1.51 -5.42
CA CYS A 133 0.63 -1.01 -4.50
C CYS A 133 0.18 0.29 -3.83
N TYR A 134 0.21 0.31 -2.51
CA TYR A 134 0.09 1.56 -1.77
C TYR A 134 1.29 2.48 -2.01
N GLY A 135 1.17 3.77 -1.75
CA GLY A 135 2.31 4.64 -1.52
C GLY A 135 2.85 4.42 -0.11
N GLN A 136 3.77 5.28 0.30
CA GLN A 136 4.05 5.50 1.71
C GLN A 136 3.32 6.79 2.14
N HIS A 137 2.98 6.92 3.41
CA HIS A 137 2.51 8.20 3.96
C HIS A 137 3.59 9.27 3.76
N THR A 138 3.39 10.15 2.78
CA THR A 138 4.35 11.20 2.44
C THR A 138 4.03 12.46 3.22
N ASP A 139 5.06 13.10 3.75
CA ASP A 139 4.99 14.39 4.44
C ASP A 139 4.11 14.40 5.72
N TYR A 140 3.88 15.58 6.29
CA TYR A 140 3.13 15.80 7.52
C TYR A 140 1.64 16.08 7.29
N GLY A 141 1.15 15.91 6.05
CA GLY A 141 -0.26 16.08 5.70
C GLY A 141 -1.08 14.80 5.84
N GLY A 142 -2.35 14.92 6.25
CA GLY A 142 -3.28 13.80 6.42
C GLY A 142 -3.30 13.25 7.86
N TYR A 143 -3.66 11.97 8.04
CA TYR A 143 -3.90 11.40 9.37
C TYR A 143 -2.93 10.29 9.73
N GLY A 144 -2.86 10.02 11.04
CA GLY A 144 -2.03 8.97 11.61
C GLY A 144 -0.60 9.41 11.88
N TYR A 145 0.19 8.45 12.35
CA TYR A 145 1.57 8.67 12.76
C TYR A 145 2.53 7.64 12.15
N TRP A 146 2.11 6.85 11.16
CA TRP A 146 3.00 5.91 10.47
C TRP A 146 4.22 6.64 9.89
N VAL A 147 5.39 6.02 9.97
CA VAL A 147 6.65 6.64 9.52
C VAL A 147 6.49 7.26 8.12
N ARG A 148 7.02 8.48 7.92
CA ARG A 148 6.90 9.10 6.60
C ARG A 148 7.86 8.45 5.60
N GLY A 149 7.53 8.61 4.33
CA GLY A 149 8.45 8.31 3.25
C GLY A 149 7.77 8.36 1.90
N GLU A 150 8.41 7.72 0.92
CA GLU A 150 7.90 7.58 -0.43
C GLU A 150 8.15 6.18 -0.97
N ARG A 151 7.21 5.68 -1.78
CA ARG A 151 7.45 4.49 -2.61
C ARG A 151 8.14 4.93 -3.89
N GLN A 152 9.31 4.37 -4.15
CA GLN A 152 10.04 4.54 -5.39
C GLN A 152 9.78 3.37 -6.33
N ILE A 153 9.61 3.69 -7.62
CA ILE A 153 9.37 2.72 -8.68
C ILE A 153 10.58 2.75 -9.62
N VAL A 154 11.26 1.62 -9.76
CA VAL A 154 12.49 1.49 -10.54
C VAL A 154 12.18 0.73 -11.82
N ALA A 155 12.15 1.48 -12.93
CA ALA A 155 11.93 0.94 -14.26
C ALA A 155 13.26 0.76 -15.00
N THR A 156 13.62 -0.47 -15.31
CA THR A 156 14.77 -0.80 -16.17
C THR A 156 14.31 -1.25 -17.55
N ARG A 157 15.12 -1.04 -18.59
CA ARG A 157 14.78 -1.55 -19.94
C ARG A 157 14.53 -3.06 -19.96
N LYS A 158 15.28 -3.83 -19.16
CA LYS A 158 15.08 -5.28 -19.01
C LYS A 158 13.76 -5.59 -18.31
N GLY A 159 13.47 -4.93 -17.19
CA GLY A 159 12.22 -5.11 -16.45
C GLY A 159 11.00 -4.79 -17.32
N LEU A 160 11.01 -3.64 -18.00
CA LEU A 160 9.90 -3.24 -18.89
C LEU A 160 9.67 -4.24 -20.04
N ARG A 161 10.73 -4.86 -20.58
CA ARG A 161 10.60 -5.93 -21.59
C ARG A 161 9.98 -7.21 -21.03
N ASN A 162 10.17 -7.46 -19.74
CA ASN A 162 9.64 -8.63 -19.03
C ASN A 162 8.30 -8.32 -18.33
N GLY A 163 7.77 -7.11 -18.45
CA GLY A 163 6.57 -6.68 -17.73
C GLY A 163 6.76 -6.62 -16.21
N THR A 164 7.98 -6.36 -15.73
CA THR A 164 8.31 -6.30 -14.30
C THR A 164 8.84 -4.93 -13.89
N LEU A 165 8.67 -4.60 -12.60
CA LEU A 165 9.20 -3.39 -11.97
C LEU A 165 9.81 -3.76 -10.62
N ASP A 166 10.87 -3.08 -10.24
CA ASP A 166 11.33 -3.12 -8.84
C ASP A 166 10.73 -1.94 -8.09
N THR A 167 10.40 -2.13 -6.82
CA THR A 167 9.89 -1.05 -5.97
C THR A 167 10.31 -1.24 -4.53
N HIS A 168 10.49 -0.12 -3.83
CA HIS A 168 10.85 -0.07 -2.41
C HIS A 168 10.33 1.23 -1.82
N THR A 169 10.30 1.32 -0.49
CA THR A 169 9.98 2.54 0.22
C THR A 169 11.25 3.14 0.79
N MET A 170 11.50 4.43 0.55
CA MET A 170 12.48 5.20 1.32
C MET A 170 11.76 5.93 2.45
N LEU A 171 12.17 5.66 3.68
CA LEU A 171 11.64 6.30 4.88
C LEU A 171 12.33 7.63 5.13
N GLU A 172 11.66 8.52 5.86
CA GLU A 172 12.24 9.80 6.30
C GLU A 172 13.46 9.63 7.22
N THR A 173 13.63 8.44 7.80
CA THR A 173 14.82 8.04 8.57
C THR A 173 16.05 7.77 7.67
N GLY A 174 15.85 7.74 6.35
CA GLY A 174 16.86 7.33 5.36
C GLY A 174 16.92 5.82 5.10
N GLU A 175 16.14 5.02 5.83
CA GLU A 175 16.09 3.57 5.65
C GLU A 175 15.31 3.18 4.38
N VAL A 176 15.78 2.15 3.68
CA VAL A 176 15.07 1.55 2.54
C VAL A 176 14.42 0.25 2.98
N VAL A 177 13.09 0.18 2.89
CA VAL A 177 12.29 -0.96 3.37
C VAL A 177 11.37 -1.50 2.27
N GLY A 178 10.85 -2.71 2.45
CA GLY A 178 9.82 -3.29 1.57
C GLY A 178 10.27 -3.40 0.10
N LYS A 179 11.54 -3.75 -0.12
CA LYS A 179 12.10 -3.92 -1.46
C LYS A 179 11.59 -5.21 -2.08
N VAL A 180 10.90 -5.07 -3.21
CA VAL A 180 10.25 -6.20 -3.91
C VAL A 180 10.36 -6.04 -5.42
N THR A 181 10.25 -7.15 -6.14
CA THR A 181 10.10 -7.16 -7.59
C THR A 181 8.65 -7.53 -7.93
N LEU A 182 7.95 -6.63 -8.63
CA LEU A 182 6.64 -6.85 -9.19
C LEU A 182 6.76 -7.78 -10.39
N ASN A 183 6.66 -9.09 -10.17
CA ASN A 183 6.77 -10.15 -11.17
C ASN A 183 5.68 -11.24 -10.97
N SER A 184 5.84 -12.37 -11.66
CA SER A 184 4.92 -13.50 -11.59
C SER A 184 5.03 -14.37 -10.34
N THR A 185 6.01 -14.13 -9.46
CA THR A 185 6.20 -14.87 -8.20
C THR A 185 5.91 -14.03 -6.97
N PHE A 186 5.55 -12.74 -7.14
CA PHE A 186 5.47 -11.77 -6.06
C PHE A 186 4.64 -12.18 -4.83
N ASN A 187 3.49 -12.84 -5.01
CA ASN A 187 2.69 -13.34 -3.88
C ASN A 187 3.29 -14.59 -3.21
N ASP A 188 4.16 -15.30 -3.92
CA ASP A 188 4.76 -16.56 -3.50
C ASP A 188 6.13 -16.37 -2.82
N ASP A 189 6.83 -15.30 -3.21
CA ASP A 189 8.11 -14.89 -2.68
C ASP A 189 8.03 -14.53 -1.19
N VAL A 190 9.12 -14.77 -0.46
CA VAL A 190 9.24 -14.48 0.98
C VAL A 190 10.24 -13.35 1.19
N TYR A 191 9.87 -12.39 2.02
CA TYR A 191 10.58 -11.16 2.31
C TYR A 191 10.72 -10.95 3.82
N ASP A 192 11.71 -10.13 4.20
CA ASP A 192 11.82 -9.65 5.56
C ASP A 192 10.62 -8.77 5.92
N THR A 193 10.07 -8.98 7.11
CA THR A 193 8.97 -8.15 7.62
C THR A 193 9.48 -6.75 7.93
N VAL A 194 8.72 -5.74 7.52
CA VAL A 194 9.01 -4.34 7.83
C VAL A 194 8.26 -3.93 9.10
N PRO A 195 8.93 -3.35 10.11
CA PRO A 195 8.27 -2.97 11.35
C PRO A 195 7.29 -1.81 11.11
N ASN A 196 6.14 -1.86 11.78
CA ASN A 196 5.17 -0.78 11.81
C ASN A 196 5.64 0.32 12.79
N VAL A 197 6.56 1.16 12.32
CA VAL A 197 7.11 2.28 13.09
C VAL A 197 6.30 3.55 12.86
N LYS A 198 6.30 4.41 13.88
CA LYS A 198 5.61 5.70 13.88
C LYS A 198 6.60 6.82 14.12
N THR A 199 6.36 7.96 13.49
CA THR A 199 7.09 9.21 13.72
C THR A 199 6.10 10.31 14.09
N PHE A 200 6.58 11.28 14.85
CA PHE A 200 5.76 12.35 15.38
C PHE A 200 6.40 13.67 14.99
N MET A 201 5.60 14.64 14.56
CA MET A 201 6.10 15.99 14.45
C MET A 201 6.47 16.45 15.86
N PRO A 202 7.71 16.86 16.13
CA PRO A 202 8.02 17.51 17.38
C PRO A 202 7.18 18.78 17.42
N LEU A 203 6.19 18.83 18.31
CA LEU A 203 5.53 20.09 18.62
C LEU A 203 6.63 21.02 19.14
N SER A 204 6.75 22.21 18.53
CA SER A 204 7.64 23.27 19.00
C SER A 204 7.56 23.32 20.51
N ALA A 205 8.70 23.18 21.20
CA ALA A 205 8.78 23.03 22.65
C ALA A 205 8.06 24.16 23.38
N GLY A 206 6.74 24.00 23.59
CA GLY A 206 5.91 24.84 24.41
C GLY A 206 6.07 24.37 25.84
N LYS A 207 7.16 24.80 26.47
CA LYS A 207 7.61 24.49 27.84
C LYS A 207 7.91 23.01 28.09
N GLU A 208 9.15 22.74 28.51
CA GLU A 208 9.52 21.52 29.21
C GLU A 208 8.46 21.19 30.28
N LEU A 209 7.76 20.07 30.10
CA LEU A 209 7.25 19.31 31.22
C LEU A 209 8.29 18.22 31.49
N THR A 210 9.15 18.51 32.46
CA THR A 210 10.07 17.55 33.07
C THR A 210 9.27 16.35 33.59
N SER A 211 9.26 15.26 32.84
CA SER A 211 8.87 13.94 33.35
C SER A 211 10.13 13.12 33.58
N LEU A 212 10.78 13.37 34.71
CA LEU A 212 11.74 12.45 35.29
C LEU A 212 10.95 11.38 36.06
N ALA A 213 10.76 10.22 35.44
CA ALA A 213 10.41 9.00 36.15
C ALA A 213 11.03 7.78 35.45
N VAL A 214 12.35 7.77 35.28
CA VAL A 214 13.09 6.52 35.18
C VAL A 214 13.29 6.02 36.60
N THR A 215 12.51 5.01 36.98
CA THR A 215 12.72 4.25 38.22
C THR A 215 13.95 3.37 38.04
N LEU A 216 15.12 3.87 38.45
CA LEU A 216 16.28 3.02 38.69
C LEU A 216 16.00 2.17 39.94
N ARG A 217 15.81 0.86 39.75
CA ARG A 217 15.93 -0.10 40.87
C ARG A 217 17.41 -0.30 41.18
N PRO A 218 17.86 -0.22 42.44
CA PRO A 218 19.25 -0.49 42.77
C PRO A 218 19.48 -2.01 42.77
N ALA A 219 20.45 -2.46 41.98
CA ALA A 219 21.04 -3.78 42.18
C ALA A 219 21.99 -3.69 43.39
N LEU A 220 21.64 -4.36 44.48
CA LEU A 220 22.58 -4.61 45.57
C LEU A 220 23.71 -5.51 45.05
N ALA A 221 24.88 -4.93 44.82
CA ALA A 221 26.13 -5.68 44.73
C ALA A 221 26.73 -5.76 46.14
N VAL A 222 26.64 -6.95 46.74
CA VAL A 222 27.39 -7.31 47.95
C VAL A 222 28.85 -7.46 47.55
N LEU A 223 29.71 -6.53 47.95
CA LEU A 223 31.15 -6.68 47.85
C LEU A 223 31.69 -7.09 49.22
N ALA A 224 31.93 -8.38 49.38
CA ALA A 224 32.79 -8.89 50.45
C ALA A 224 34.24 -8.74 49.98
N LEU A 225 35.05 -7.99 50.73
CA LEU A 225 36.48 -8.28 50.79
C LEU A 225 37.04 -7.94 52.17
N LEU A 226 37.50 -9.01 52.83
CA LEU A 226 38.32 -9.02 54.02
C LEU A 226 39.72 -8.44 53.76
N LEU A 227 40.40 -8.10 54.87
CA LEU A 227 41.86 -8.06 55.10
C LEU A 227 42.59 -6.76 54.70
N LEU A 228 42.96 -5.93 55.69
CA LEU A 228 44.24 -5.97 56.40
C LEU A 228 44.48 -4.69 57.23
N LEU A 229 45.04 -4.92 58.45
CA LEU A 229 45.54 -4.00 59.48
C LEU A 229 44.51 -3.47 60.50
#